data_AF-A0A6B1GQQ3-F1
#
_entry.id   AF-A0A6B1GQQ3-F1
#
_cell.length_a   1.000
_cell.length_b   1.000
_cell.length_c   1.000
_cell.angle_alpha   90.00
_cell.angle_beta   90.00
_cell.angle_gamma   90.00
#
_symmetry.space_group_name_H-M   'P 1'
#
loop_
_entity.id
_entity.type
_entity.pdbx_description
1 polymer ?
#
loop_
_entity_poly.entity_id
_entity_poly.type
_entity_poly.pdbx_seq_one_letter_code
_entity_poly.pdbx_strand_id
1 'polypeptide(L)'
;MHRERLLAGAACAVPGLLAGIHLTGLLFFLNPHLPFHPWPVIRTSAYYGVLGALAIGALLLAVSWRRPERALRVLPWSMATVFGAAAVLDLTHAARYEQFLPPGIHDRLIKAGLWLVLASLITAYTAFLHSYRRKRPYGARSRFGIAGLAVLTVYSVFERREAFDPPPPTTPRAAAIDSVPPPNLLIVGLDGASLDAILPLSEQGLLPFFSESMRAGSYGRAESIEPAVRLPLWTTVVTGKYPFRHGVVAEQTRGAPSLPGERFHLTPGAIAFGIWGDRGASEGGPAIQASAPALWQIAGGFGLDSVVLDFGVGLTDVSGARAAALGSAMVDERLARLGDGPPSALYTAALRDLETQSQLLTTLGSRAQEDSRLVVFALMDGLADVSRLYYDSYEAVQFDGDQAQVRLDRARWLSAYYAFLDGLVAEAWEALPRPRMLAVVSAYGFERSGPIRRLLGRWSEAPAIPGGGFQTPDGVLLLRGQGIREDFLLTGLGIQDVAPTLLYALNLPVARDIDGRVITESFELATLARRPIAFVPSYETAPGGTGQR
;
A
#
# COMPACT_ATOMS: atom_id res chain seq x y z
N MET A 1 27.04 -41.03 -22.76
CA MET A 1 27.58 -39.97 -21.85
C MET A 1 27.45 -38.54 -22.38
N HIS A 2 28.12 -38.10 -23.46
CA HIS A 2 28.11 -36.68 -23.85
C HIS A 2 26.71 -36.17 -24.32
N ARG A 3 26.03 -36.96 -25.16
CA ARG A 3 24.64 -36.69 -25.62
C ARG A 3 23.61 -36.66 -24.49
N GLU A 4 23.76 -37.52 -23.48
CA GLU A 4 22.83 -37.59 -22.34
C GLU A 4 23.03 -36.42 -21.37
N ARG A 5 24.27 -35.95 -21.19
CA ARG A 5 24.58 -34.74 -20.41
C ARG A 5 24.05 -33.48 -21.11
N LEU A 6 24.19 -33.39 -22.43
CA LEU A 6 23.60 -32.29 -23.23
C LEU A 6 22.06 -32.28 -23.14
N LEU A 7 21.43 -33.45 -23.24
CA LEU A 7 19.97 -33.57 -23.11
C LEU A 7 19.46 -33.28 -21.69
N ALA A 8 20.23 -33.65 -20.65
CA ALA A 8 19.93 -33.28 -19.28
C ALA A 8 20.08 -31.76 -19.05
N GLY A 9 21.10 -31.14 -19.63
CA GLY A 9 21.25 -29.67 -19.61
C GLY A 9 20.09 -28.94 -20.25
N ALA A 10 19.63 -29.42 -21.42
CA ALA A 10 18.45 -28.88 -22.10
C ALA A 10 17.16 -29.02 -21.28
N ALA A 11 17.02 -30.10 -20.49
CA ALA A 11 15.86 -30.34 -19.63
C ALA A 11 15.72 -29.33 -18.47
N CYS A 12 16.82 -28.67 -18.07
CA CYS A 12 16.83 -27.60 -17.08
C CYS A 12 16.80 -26.20 -17.72
N ALA A 13 17.52 -26.03 -18.83
CA ALA A 13 17.68 -24.74 -19.49
C ALA A 13 16.38 -24.20 -20.10
N VAL A 14 15.57 -25.06 -20.75
CA VAL A 14 14.32 -24.61 -21.40
C VAL A 14 13.27 -24.14 -20.38
N PRO A 15 12.94 -24.92 -19.33
CA PRO A 15 12.03 -24.43 -18.28
C PRO A 15 12.58 -23.22 -17.52
N GLY A 16 13.90 -23.19 -17.29
CA GLY A 16 14.56 -22.06 -16.65
C GLY A 16 14.43 -20.76 -17.46
N LEU A 17 14.68 -20.83 -18.77
CA LEU A 17 14.51 -19.70 -19.68
C LEU A 17 13.05 -19.23 -19.73
N LEU A 18 12.08 -20.15 -19.82
CA LEU A 18 10.66 -19.81 -19.79
C LEU A 18 10.26 -19.13 -18.47
N ALA A 19 10.76 -19.62 -17.33
CA ALA A 19 10.55 -18.98 -16.04
C ALA A 19 11.15 -17.57 -16.00
N GLY A 20 12.36 -17.40 -16.55
CA GLY A 20 13.01 -16.09 -16.69
C GLY A 20 12.23 -15.11 -17.57
N ILE A 21 11.69 -15.57 -18.71
CA ILE A 21 10.87 -14.76 -19.61
C ILE A 21 9.57 -14.32 -18.93
N HIS A 22 8.85 -15.24 -18.27
CA HIS A 22 7.61 -14.89 -17.57
C HIS A 22 7.85 -13.96 -16.39
N LEU A 23 8.90 -14.19 -15.60
CA LEU A 23 9.28 -13.27 -14.52
C LEU A 23 9.69 -11.89 -15.05
N THR A 24 10.38 -11.84 -16.18
CA THR A 24 10.72 -10.58 -16.86
C THR A 24 9.46 -9.87 -17.33
N GLY A 25 8.52 -10.59 -17.93
CA GLY A 25 7.20 -10.07 -18.29
C GLY A 25 6.52 -9.40 -17.10
N LEU A 26 6.39 -10.12 -15.99
CA LEU A 26 5.81 -9.60 -14.76
C LEU A 26 6.56 -8.37 -14.23
N LEU A 27 7.89 -8.40 -14.17
CA LEU A 27 8.69 -7.27 -13.70
C LEU A 27 8.47 -6.01 -14.53
N PHE A 28 8.39 -6.14 -15.86
CA PHE A 28 8.09 -5.01 -16.74
C PHE A 28 6.62 -4.58 -16.64
N PHE A 29 5.66 -5.48 -16.38
CA PHE A 29 4.28 -5.10 -16.11
C PHE A 29 4.15 -4.29 -14.81
N LEU A 30 4.85 -4.72 -13.76
CA LEU A 30 4.88 -4.02 -12.47
C LEU A 30 5.62 -2.68 -12.53
N ASN A 31 6.52 -2.50 -13.49
CA ASN A 31 7.36 -1.31 -13.63
C ASN A 31 7.20 -0.69 -15.03
N PRO A 32 6.08 -0.03 -15.32
CA PRO A 32 5.77 0.54 -16.64
C PRO A 32 6.83 1.53 -17.14
N HIS A 33 7.53 2.22 -16.23
CA HIS A 33 8.59 3.18 -16.55
C HIS A 33 9.86 2.55 -17.13
N LEU A 34 10.07 1.24 -16.98
CA LEU A 34 11.27 0.58 -17.52
C LEU A 34 11.30 0.58 -19.06
N PRO A 35 12.48 0.75 -19.67
CA PRO A 35 12.63 0.86 -21.12
C PRO A 35 12.23 -0.42 -21.84
N PHE A 36 11.09 -0.40 -22.55
CA PHE A 36 10.58 -1.55 -23.32
C PHE A 36 11.27 -1.69 -24.68
N HIS A 37 12.55 -2.02 -24.65
CA HIS A 37 13.29 -2.35 -25.87
C HIS A 37 13.69 -3.84 -25.87
N PRO A 38 13.89 -4.44 -27.05
CA PRO A 38 14.26 -5.85 -27.15
C PRO A 38 15.48 -6.20 -26.29
N TRP A 39 16.47 -5.31 -26.21
CA TRP A 39 17.71 -5.57 -25.49
C TRP A 39 17.57 -5.62 -23.96
N PRO A 40 16.99 -4.62 -23.27
CA PRO A 40 16.62 -4.73 -21.86
C PRO A 40 15.85 -6.01 -21.53
N VAL A 41 14.83 -6.33 -22.33
CA VAL A 41 13.98 -7.51 -22.05
C VAL A 41 14.76 -8.82 -22.24
N ILE A 42 15.57 -8.95 -23.29
CA ILE A 42 16.43 -10.12 -23.50
C ILE A 42 17.42 -10.26 -22.35
N ARG A 43 18.06 -9.16 -21.92
CA ARG A 43 19.04 -9.16 -20.83
C ARG A 43 18.42 -9.60 -19.51
N THR A 44 17.26 -9.05 -19.16
CA THR A 44 16.53 -9.42 -17.94
C THR A 44 16.03 -10.88 -18.01
N SER A 45 15.54 -11.32 -19.18
CA SER A 45 15.12 -12.71 -19.41
C SER A 45 16.28 -13.69 -19.29
N ALA A 46 17.46 -13.33 -19.79
CA ALA A 46 18.67 -14.15 -19.67
C ALA A 46 19.14 -14.24 -18.22
N TYR A 47 19.18 -13.09 -17.50
CA TYR A 47 19.59 -13.03 -16.10
C TYR A 47 18.71 -13.94 -15.22
N TYR A 48 17.40 -13.73 -15.24
CA TYR A 48 16.47 -14.55 -14.45
C TYR A 48 16.31 -15.97 -15.00
N GLY A 49 16.54 -16.17 -16.30
CA GLY A 49 16.53 -17.48 -16.94
C GLY A 49 17.67 -18.39 -16.45
N VAL A 50 18.87 -17.83 -16.25
CA VAL A 50 20.01 -18.55 -15.64
C VAL A 50 19.69 -18.92 -14.20
N LEU A 51 19.17 -17.99 -13.40
CA LEU A 51 18.77 -18.28 -12.00
C LEU A 51 17.70 -19.37 -11.94
N GLY A 52 16.67 -19.28 -12.80
CA GLY A 52 15.63 -20.30 -12.92
C GLY A 52 16.18 -21.66 -13.34
N ALA A 53 17.10 -21.69 -14.32
CA ALA A 53 17.73 -22.93 -14.77
C ALA A 53 18.58 -23.59 -13.67
N LEU A 54 19.29 -22.80 -12.85
CA LEU A 54 20.04 -23.29 -11.70
C LEU A 54 19.12 -23.87 -10.62
N ALA A 55 18.02 -23.18 -10.29
CA ALA A 55 17.05 -23.64 -9.31
C ALA A 55 16.36 -24.95 -9.74
N ILE A 56 15.86 -24.99 -10.99
CA ILE A 56 15.24 -26.19 -11.57
C ILE A 56 16.27 -27.32 -11.70
N GLY A 57 17.50 -26.99 -12.08
CA GLY A 57 18.61 -27.94 -12.15
C GLY A 57 18.93 -28.60 -10.81
N ALA A 58 18.96 -27.83 -9.72
CA ALA A 58 19.17 -28.35 -8.37
C ALA A 58 18.04 -29.31 -7.95
N LEU A 59 16.77 -28.95 -8.22
CA LEU A 59 15.61 -29.81 -7.96
C LEU A 59 15.65 -31.10 -8.78
N LEU A 60 15.99 -31.01 -10.07
CA LEU A 60 16.09 -32.18 -10.95
C LEU A 60 17.28 -33.06 -10.61
N LEU A 61 18.40 -32.50 -10.15
CA LEU A 61 19.54 -33.29 -9.67
C LEU A 61 19.15 -34.13 -8.45
N ALA A 62 18.38 -33.58 -7.51
CA ALA A 62 17.89 -34.33 -6.35
C ALA A 62 17.04 -35.57 -6.74
N VAL A 63 16.27 -35.46 -7.83
CA VAL A 63 15.36 -36.52 -8.31
C VAL A 63 16.03 -37.48 -9.31
N SER A 64 17.00 -37.01 -10.09
CA SER A 64 17.60 -37.74 -11.22
C SER A 64 19.06 -38.13 -11.02
N TRP A 65 19.66 -37.89 -9.84
CA TRP A 65 21.08 -38.14 -9.51
C TRP A 65 21.60 -39.51 -9.98
N ARG A 66 20.75 -40.55 -9.93
CA ARG A 66 21.13 -41.92 -10.31
C ARG A 66 20.61 -42.38 -11.69
N ARG A 67 19.75 -41.60 -12.38
CA ARG A 67 19.09 -42.01 -13.65
C ARG A 67 18.83 -40.80 -14.58
N PRO A 68 19.82 -40.37 -15.40
CA PRO A 68 19.70 -39.18 -16.26
C PRO A 68 18.61 -39.30 -17.34
N GLU A 69 18.25 -40.52 -17.77
CA GLU A 69 17.16 -40.77 -18.72
C GLU A 69 15.78 -40.31 -18.22
N ARG A 70 15.62 -40.14 -16.90
CA ARG A 70 14.37 -39.62 -16.32
C ARG A 70 14.21 -38.11 -16.51
N ALA A 71 15.30 -37.36 -16.70
CA ALA A 71 15.25 -35.89 -16.81
C ALA A 71 14.37 -35.43 -17.99
N LEU A 72 14.48 -36.07 -19.15
CA LEU A 72 13.65 -35.74 -20.33
C LEU A 72 12.17 -36.09 -20.16
N ARG A 73 11.82 -37.03 -19.28
CA ARG A 73 10.41 -37.38 -19.00
C ARG A 73 9.75 -36.35 -18.09
N VAL A 74 10.56 -35.70 -17.24
CA VAL A 74 10.12 -34.66 -16.31
C VAL A 74 10.00 -33.30 -17.00
N LEU A 75 10.61 -33.09 -18.17
CA LEU A 75 10.58 -31.81 -18.89
C LEU A 75 9.16 -31.21 -19.10
N PRO A 76 8.14 -31.96 -19.57
CA PRO A 76 6.80 -31.39 -19.67
C PRO A 76 6.16 -31.10 -18.31
N TRP A 77 6.49 -31.86 -17.28
CA TRP A 77 6.05 -31.57 -15.91
C TRP A 77 6.69 -30.29 -15.39
N SER A 78 8.00 -30.08 -15.60
CA SER A 78 8.65 -28.84 -15.19
C SER A 78 8.15 -27.62 -15.97
N MET A 79 7.84 -27.77 -17.27
CA MET A 79 7.19 -26.70 -18.05
C MET A 79 5.78 -26.38 -17.52
N ALA A 80 4.96 -27.40 -17.24
CA ALA A 80 3.63 -27.20 -16.67
C ALA A 80 3.70 -26.51 -15.30
N THR A 81 4.67 -26.88 -14.45
CA THR A 81 4.92 -26.22 -13.17
C THR A 81 5.35 -24.77 -13.35
N VAL A 82 6.23 -24.47 -14.32
CA VAL A 82 6.64 -23.08 -14.62
C VAL A 82 5.45 -22.24 -15.08
N PHE A 83 4.62 -22.75 -15.99
CA PHE A 83 3.41 -22.04 -16.42
C PHE A 83 2.41 -21.86 -15.28
N GLY A 84 2.21 -22.87 -14.44
CA GLY A 84 1.34 -22.77 -13.27
C GLY A 84 1.84 -21.76 -12.25
N ALA A 85 3.13 -21.76 -11.95
CA ALA A 85 3.75 -20.79 -11.05
C ALA A 85 3.70 -19.36 -11.61
N ALA A 86 3.97 -19.18 -12.91
CA ALA A 86 3.83 -17.90 -13.58
C ALA A 86 2.37 -17.42 -13.59
N ALA A 87 1.40 -18.31 -13.82
CA ALA A 87 -0.02 -17.98 -13.74
C ALA A 87 -0.44 -17.51 -12.35
N VAL A 88 0.00 -18.22 -11.30
CA VAL A 88 -0.24 -17.82 -9.90
C VAL A 88 0.39 -16.46 -9.62
N LEU A 89 1.62 -16.22 -10.07
CA LEU A 89 2.26 -14.92 -9.93
C LEU A 89 1.44 -13.82 -10.62
N ASP A 90 1.11 -13.96 -11.90
CA ASP A 90 0.36 -12.94 -12.64
C ASP A 90 -1.01 -12.67 -12.00
N LEU A 91 -1.78 -13.70 -11.66
CA LEU A 91 -3.11 -13.54 -11.07
C LEU A 91 -3.06 -12.95 -9.65
N THR A 92 -2.10 -13.37 -8.82
CA THR A 92 -1.94 -12.81 -7.47
C THR A 92 -1.51 -11.35 -7.52
N HIS A 93 -0.66 -10.97 -8.47
CA HIS A 93 -0.21 -9.57 -8.63
C HIS A 93 -1.29 -8.70 -9.27
N ALA A 94 -2.09 -9.24 -10.19
CA ALA A 94 -3.24 -8.53 -10.72
C ALA A 94 -4.21 -8.16 -9.60
N ALA A 95 -4.59 -9.15 -8.77
CA ALA A 95 -5.47 -8.91 -7.63
C ALA A 95 -4.85 -7.96 -6.59
N ARG A 96 -3.55 -8.13 -6.29
CA ARG A 96 -2.87 -7.36 -5.25
C ARG A 96 -2.59 -5.90 -5.64
N TYR A 97 -2.30 -5.64 -6.91
CA TYR A 97 -1.87 -4.32 -7.38
C TYR A 97 -2.94 -3.65 -8.26
N GLU A 98 -4.22 -3.99 -8.08
CA GLU A 98 -5.34 -3.45 -8.87
C GLU A 98 -5.32 -1.91 -8.94
N GLN A 99 -5.11 -1.26 -7.79
CA GLN A 99 -5.09 0.20 -7.68
C GLN A 99 -3.67 0.79 -7.78
N PHE A 100 -2.66 -0.06 -7.94
CA PHE A 100 -1.26 0.34 -8.15
C PHE A 100 -0.85 0.31 -9.62
N LEU A 101 -1.64 -0.36 -10.46
CA LEU A 101 -1.41 -0.49 -11.89
C LEU A 101 -2.52 0.24 -12.66
N PRO A 102 -2.21 0.88 -13.80
CA PRO A 102 -3.23 1.36 -14.71
C PRO A 102 -4.22 0.24 -15.09
N PRO A 103 -5.53 0.53 -15.23
CA PRO A 103 -6.55 -0.48 -15.51
C PRO A 103 -6.24 -1.33 -16.75
N GLY A 104 -5.68 -0.71 -17.78
CA GLY A 104 -5.26 -1.40 -18.99
C GLY A 104 -4.15 -2.44 -18.75
N ILE A 105 -3.25 -2.23 -17.79
CA ILE A 105 -2.22 -3.19 -17.41
C ILE A 105 -2.82 -4.32 -16.56
N HIS A 106 -3.69 -3.98 -15.61
CA HIS A 106 -4.37 -4.94 -14.75
C HIS A 106 -5.14 -6.01 -15.54
N ASP A 107 -6.00 -5.59 -16.47
CA ASP A 107 -6.76 -6.49 -17.34
C ASP A 107 -5.88 -7.45 -18.14
N ARG A 108 -4.73 -6.94 -18.59
CA ARG A 108 -3.78 -7.70 -19.40
C ARG A 108 -3.05 -8.75 -18.57
N LEU A 109 -2.75 -8.45 -17.30
CA LEU A 109 -2.15 -9.38 -16.37
C LEU A 109 -3.12 -10.52 -16.02
N ILE A 110 -4.42 -10.22 -15.80
CA ILE A 110 -5.45 -11.25 -15.65
C ILE A 110 -5.51 -12.16 -16.88
N LYS A 111 -5.59 -11.57 -18.08
CA LYS A 111 -5.64 -12.33 -19.33
C LYS A 111 -4.39 -13.20 -19.49
N ALA A 112 -3.19 -12.68 -19.20
CA ALA A 112 -1.94 -13.44 -19.27
C ALA A 112 -1.95 -14.63 -18.31
N GLY A 113 -2.34 -14.39 -17.05
CA GLY A 113 -2.51 -15.43 -16.04
C GLY A 113 -3.46 -16.54 -16.48
N LEU A 114 -4.63 -16.21 -17.03
CA LEU A 114 -5.60 -17.20 -17.54
C LEU A 114 -5.03 -18.04 -18.70
N TRP A 115 -4.30 -17.42 -19.64
CA TRP A 115 -3.61 -18.14 -20.71
C TRP A 115 -2.54 -19.09 -20.16
N LEU A 116 -1.81 -18.68 -19.13
CA LEU A 116 -0.81 -19.52 -18.47
C LEU A 116 -1.43 -20.68 -17.68
N VAL A 117 -2.59 -20.49 -17.03
CA VAL A 117 -3.36 -21.58 -16.43
C VAL A 117 -3.74 -22.61 -17.50
N LEU A 118 -4.32 -22.15 -18.61
CA LEU A 118 -4.69 -23.04 -19.71
C LEU A 118 -3.47 -23.78 -20.28
N ALA A 119 -2.36 -23.09 -20.47
CA ALA A 119 -1.12 -23.70 -20.95
C ALA A 119 -0.56 -24.73 -19.97
N SER A 120 -0.60 -24.44 -18.66
CA SER A 120 -0.21 -25.37 -17.60
C SER A 120 -1.08 -26.63 -17.62
N LEU A 121 -2.40 -26.49 -17.70
CA LEU A 121 -3.34 -27.61 -17.74
C LEU A 121 -3.15 -28.49 -18.98
N ILE A 122 -3.02 -27.90 -20.18
CA ILE A 122 -2.79 -28.64 -21.42
C ILE A 122 -1.46 -29.40 -21.35
N THR A 123 -0.41 -28.77 -20.85
CA THR A 123 0.92 -29.39 -20.73
C THR A 123 0.92 -30.50 -19.69
N ALA A 124 0.31 -30.28 -18.52
CA ALA A 124 0.18 -31.28 -17.46
C ALA A 124 -0.67 -32.47 -17.90
N TYR A 125 -1.80 -32.23 -18.56
CA TYR A 125 -2.66 -33.28 -19.11
C TYR A 125 -1.93 -34.11 -20.18
N THR A 126 -1.18 -33.45 -21.06
CA THR A 126 -0.35 -34.13 -22.06
C THR A 126 0.74 -34.98 -21.41
N ALA A 127 1.41 -34.46 -20.37
CA ALA A 127 2.41 -35.18 -19.60
C ALA A 127 1.80 -36.40 -18.89
N PHE A 128 0.66 -36.22 -18.23
CA PHE A 128 -0.10 -37.26 -17.54
C PHE A 128 -0.51 -38.40 -18.47
N LEU A 129 -1.12 -38.08 -19.63
CA LEU A 129 -1.53 -39.07 -20.62
C LEU A 129 -0.36 -39.93 -21.10
N HIS A 130 0.82 -39.33 -21.30
CA HIS A 130 2.00 -40.07 -21.75
C HIS A 130 2.61 -40.89 -20.61
N SER A 131 2.61 -40.38 -19.37
CA SER A 131 3.04 -41.12 -18.18
C SER A 131 2.15 -42.34 -17.89
N TYR A 132 0.83 -42.25 -18.12
CA TYR A 132 -0.13 -43.30 -17.83
C TYR A 132 -0.30 -44.32 -18.97
N ARG A 133 -0.40 -43.87 -20.24
CA ARG A 133 -0.78 -44.75 -21.37
C ARG A 133 0.39 -45.41 -22.11
N ARG A 134 1.63 -44.91 -22.04
CA ARG A 134 2.75 -45.43 -22.87
C ARG A 134 4.10 -45.38 -22.15
N LYS A 135 4.77 -46.54 -22.00
CA LYS A 135 6.18 -46.63 -21.56
C LYS A 135 7.20 -46.07 -22.60
N ARG A 136 6.78 -45.26 -23.59
CA ARG A 136 7.58 -44.76 -24.73
C ARG A 136 7.73 -43.22 -24.70
N PRO A 137 8.80 -42.66 -25.29
CA PRO A 137 9.02 -41.22 -25.35
C PRO A 137 7.91 -40.47 -26.11
N TYR A 138 7.72 -39.18 -25.79
CA TYR A 138 6.73 -38.29 -26.42
C TYR A 138 6.83 -38.30 -27.95
N GLY A 139 5.68 -38.38 -28.64
CA GLY A 139 5.59 -38.33 -30.10
C GLY A 139 5.83 -36.91 -30.67
N ALA A 140 6.16 -36.82 -31.96
CA ALA A 140 6.47 -35.54 -32.63
C ALA A 140 5.32 -34.52 -32.50
N ARG A 141 4.07 -34.93 -32.69
CA ARG A 141 2.88 -34.06 -32.56
C ARG A 141 2.76 -33.42 -31.17
N SER A 142 2.95 -34.20 -30.11
CA SER A 142 2.92 -33.69 -28.73
C SER A 142 4.07 -32.72 -28.45
N ARG A 143 5.27 -32.98 -29.01
CA ARG A 143 6.43 -32.09 -28.86
C ARG A 143 6.21 -30.75 -29.58
N PHE A 144 5.70 -30.78 -30.81
CA PHE A 144 5.35 -29.56 -31.55
C PHE A 144 4.21 -28.80 -30.89
N GLY A 145 3.22 -29.49 -30.33
CA GLY A 145 2.13 -28.86 -29.56
C GLY A 145 2.63 -28.13 -28.31
N ILE A 146 3.47 -28.78 -27.50
CA ILE A 146 4.06 -28.15 -26.30
C ILE A 146 5.00 -26.99 -26.68
N ALA A 147 5.79 -27.14 -27.75
CA ALA A 147 6.67 -26.08 -28.23
C ALA A 147 5.88 -24.87 -28.76
N GLY A 148 4.84 -25.10 -29.56
CA GLY A 148 3.96 -24.04 -30.05
C GLY A 148 3.23 -23.32 -28.93
N LEU A 149 2.78 -24.07 -27.92
CA LEU A 149 2.17 -23.50 -26.71
C LEU A 149 3.16 -22.62 -25.94
N ALA A 150 4.42 -23.06 -25.79
CA ALA A 150 5.46 -22.25 -25.15
C ALA A 150 5.79 -20.97 -25.94
N VAL A 151 5.76 -21.02 -27.28
CA VAL A 151 5.90 -19.80 -28.10
C VAL A 151 4.71 -18.87 -27.91
N LEU A 152 3.48 -19.41 -27.82
CA LEU A 152 2.27 -18.62 -27.59
C LEU A 152 2.28 -17.93 -26.22
N THR A 153 2.76 -18.61 -25.16
CA THR A 153 2.89 -18.00 -23.84
C THR A 153 3.91 -16.87 -23.85
N VAL A 154 5.03 -17.02 -24.57
CA VAL A 154 6.01 -15.94 -24.77
C VAL A 154 5.38 -14.77 -25.52
N TYR A 155 4.69 -15.01 -26.64
CA TYR A 155 4.03 -13.98 -27.43
C TYR A 155 3.03 -13.15 -26.60
N SER A 156 2.26 -13.80 -25.73
CA SER A 156 1.26 -13.14 -24.88
C SER A 156 1.84 -12.10 -23.91
N VAL A 157 3.12 -12.22 -23.56
CA VAL A 157 3.84 -11.26 -22.70
C VAL A 157 4.18 -9.98 -23.47
N PHE A 158 4.49 -10.08 -24.76
CA PHE A 158 5.03 -8.98 -25.56
C PHE A 158 3.98 -8.15 -26.30
N GLU A 159 2.94 -8.79 -26.87
CA GLU A 159 1.89 -8.11 -27.64
C GLU A 159 1.08 -7.10 -26.81
N ARG A 160 1.11 -7.23 -25.48
CA ARG A 160 0.17 -6.58 -24.57
C ARG A 160 0.78 -5.43 -23.77
N ARG A 161 1.84 -4.75 -24.22
CA ARG A 161 2.35 -3.53 -23.55
C ARG A 161 2.14 -2.24 -24.34
N GLU A 162 1.61 -2.32 -25.57
CA GLU A 162 1.35 -1.13 -26.38
C GLU A 162 0.04 -0.44 -25.95
N ALA A 163 0.09 0.89 -25.84
CA ALA A 163 -0.99 1.85 -25.55
C ALA A 163 -1.74 1.73 -24.20
N PHE A 164 -1.35 2.60 -23.25
CA PHE A 164 -2.29 3.22 -22.31
C PHE A 164 -2.16 4.73 -22.47
N ASP A 165 -3.16 5.34 -23.11
CA ASP A 165 -3.39 6.79 -23.07
C ASP A 165 -4.48 7.06 -22.04
N PRO A 166 -4.25 7.87 -21.00
CA PRO A 166 -5.31 8.25 -20.08
C PRO A 166 -6.41 9.01 -20.83
N PRO A 167 -7.70 8.76 -20.53
CA PRO A 167 -8.79 9.49 -21.16
C PRO A 167 -8.65 11.00 -20.89
N PRO A 168 -8.94 11.87 -21.88
CA PRO A 168 -8.84 13.31 -21.70
C PRO A 168 -9.80 13.79 -20.60
N PRO A 169 -9.39 14.74 -19.75
CA PRO A 169 -10.23 15.25 -18.68
C PRO A 169 -11.51 15.86 -19.27
N THR A 170 -12.66 15.47 -18.72
CA THR A 170 -13.92 16.12 -19.05
C THR A 170 -13.98 17.48 -18.36
N THR A 171 -14.47 18.50 -19.06
CA THR A 171 -14.57 19.89 -18.57
C THR A 171 -16.00 20.19 -18.13
N PRO A 172 -16.27 20.37 -16.81
CA PRO A 172 -17.55 20.92 -16.37
C PRO A 172 -17.43 22.29 -15.67
N ARG A 173 -18.55 23.01 -15.77
CA ARG A 173 -18.79 24.41 -15.40
C ARG A 173 -18.57 24.67 -13.90
N ALA A 174 -17.72 25.65 -13.59
CA ALA A 174 -17.50 26.14 -12.22
C ALA A 174 -18.81 26.67 -11.62
N ALA A 175 -19.20 26.13 -10.47
CA ALA A 175 -20.22 26.75 -9.62
C ALA A 175 -19.55 27.82 -8.76
N ALA A 176 -20.25 28.92 -8.51
CA ALA A 176 -19.76 30.04 -7.71
C ALA A 176 -19.45 29.58 -6.28
N ILE A 177 -18.32 30.05 -5.75
CA ILE A 177 -17.90 29.85 -4.36
C ILE A 177 -18.74 30.79 -3.49
N ASP A 178 -19.49 30.25 -2.53
CA ASP A 178 -20.17 31.07 -1.52
C ASP A 178 -19.18 31.73 -0.56
N SER A 179 -19.53 32.92 -0.08
CA SER A 179 -18.72 33.80 0.75
C SER A 179 -18.53 33.37 2.22
N VAL A 180 -18.78 32.11 2.56
CA VAL A 180 -18.60 31.61 3.93
C VAL A 180 -17.11 31.28 4.15
N PRO A 181 -16.43 31.93 5.11
CA PRO A 181 -15.03 31.66 5.37
C PRO A 181 -14.85 30.22 5.87
N PRO A 182 -13.81 29.50 5.40
CA PRO A 182 -13.58 28.12 5.81
C PRO A 182 -13.22 28.00 7.30
N PRO A 183 -13.44 26.83 7.93
CA PRO A 183 -12.98 26.58 9.28
C PRO A 183 -11.45 26.42 9.33
N ASN A 184 -10.86 26.60 10.51
CA ASN A 184 -9.53 26.07 10.78
C ASN A 184 -9.63 24.54 10.87
N LEU A 185 -8.80 23.83 10.12
CA LEU A 185 -8.88 22.39 9.97
C LEU A 185 -7.62 21.74 10.56
N LEU A 186 -7.81 20.83 11.51
CA LEU A 186 -6.75 19.95 12.02
C LEU A 186 -6.98 18.54 11.49
N ILE A 187 -5.98 18.03 10.78
CA ILE A 187 -5.94 16.68 10.24
C ILE A 187 -4.87 15.92 11.02
N VAL A 188 -5.30 14.98 11.85
CA VAL A 188 -4.41 14.09 12.58
C VAL A 188 -4.41 12.73 11.90
N GLY A 189 -3.28 12.39 11.29
CA GLY A 189 -3.02 11.06 10.80
C GLY A 189 -2.52 10.16 11.94
N LEU A 190 -3.21 9.06 12.20
CA LEU A 190 -2.77 8.02 13.14
C LEU A 190 -2.40 6.78 12.34
N ASP A 191 -1.11 6.53 12.13
CA ASP A 191 -0.65 5.44 11.28
C ASP A 191 -0.96 4.07 11.91
N GLY A 192 -1.76 3.24 11.24
CA GLY A 192 -2.15 1.92 11.76
C GLY A 192 -3.32 1.91 12.75
N ALA A 193 -4.07 3.00 12.89
CA ALA A 193 -5.26 3.01 13.75
C ALA A 193 -6.40 2.18 13.13
N SER A 194 -7.10 1.44 13.99
CA SER A 194 -8.24 0.61 13.58
C SER A 194 -9.48 0.95 14.38
N LEU A 195 -10.63 1.02 13.71
CA LEU A 195 -11.91 1.21 14.37
C LEU A 195 -12.28 0.02 15.28
N ASP A 196 -11.72 -1.16 15.00
CA ASP A 196 -11.85 -2.36 15.84
C ASP A 196 -11.15 -2.21 17.20
N ALA A 197 -10.17 -1.31 17.32
CA ALA A 197 -9.59 -0.94 18.60
C ALA A 197 -10.29 0.27 19.21
N ILE A 198 -10.58 1.30 18.41
CA ILE A 198 -11.16 2.55 18.92
C ILE A 198 -12.54 2.32 19.53
N LEU A 199 -13.42 1.53 18.90
CA LEU A 199 -14.79 1.33 19.42
C LEU A 199 -14.79 0.62 20.79
N PRO A 200 -14.18 -0.58 20.95
CA PRO A 200 -14.23 -1.26 22.24
C PRO A 200 -13.51 -0.48 23.34
N LEU A 201 -12.41 0.19 23.04
CA LEU A 201 -11.68 1.01 24.01
C LEU A 201 -12.49 2.26 24.42
N SER A 202 -13.25 2.85 23.50
CA SER A 202 -14.17 3.96 23.80
C SER A 202 -15.32 3.50 24.68
N GLU A 203 -15.90 2.32 24.42
CA GLU A 203 -16.95 1.71 25.25
C GLU A 203 -16.46 1.37 26.67
N GLN A 204 -15.19 0.97 26.79
CA GLN A 204 -14.52 0.75 28.08
C GLN A 204 -14.20 2.06 28.83
N GLY A 205 -14.44 3.23 28.22
CA GLY A 205 -14.15 4.53 28.80
C GLY A 205 -12.67 4.91 28.79
N LEU A 206 -11.83 4.20 28.04
CA LEU A 206 -10.39 4.46 27.93
C LEU A 206 -10.06 5.59 26.95
N LEU A 207 -10.96 5.87 25.99
CA LEU A 207 -10.81 6.88 24.95
C LEU A 207 -11.90 7.96 25.04
N PRO A 208 -11.91 8.80 26.09
CA PRO A 208 -12.97 9.78 26.30
C PRO A 208 -13.09 10.78 25.15
N PHE A 209 -11.97 11.24 24.59
CA PHE A 209 -12.01 12.23 23.51
C PHE A 209 -12.52 11.65 22.19
N PHE A 210 -12.08 10.45 21.80
CA PHE A 210 -12.62 9.77 20.62
C PHE A 210 -14.10 9.43 20.81
N SER A 211 -14.51 8.97 21.99
CA SER A 211 -15.92 8.70 22.32
C SER A 211 -16.79 9.95 22.14
N GLU A 212 -16.36 11.09 22.69
CA GLU A 212 -17.05 12.37 22.51
C GLU A 212 -17.05 12.81 21.03
N SER A 213 -15.92 12.66 20.34
CA SER A 213 -15.77 13.10 18.96
C SER A 213 -16.60 12.27 17.97
N MET A 214 -16.79 10.97 18.25
CA MET A 214 -17.71 10.12 17.50
C MET A 214 -19.17 10.54 17.72
N ARG A 215 -19.56 10.89 18.95
CA ARG A 215 -20.91 11.40 19.23
C ARG A 215 -21.17 12.76 18.59
N ALA A 216 -20.17 13.65 18.62
CA ALA A 216 -20.25 15.00 18.06
C ALA A 216 -19.88 15.07 16.56
N GLY A 217 -19.85 13.93 15.87
CA GLY A 217 -19.31 13.84 14.52
C GLY A 217 -19.75 12.62 13.74
N SER A 218 -19.11 12.44 12.59
CA SER A 218 -19.31 11.29 11.71
C SER A 218 -18.04 10.47 11.66
N TYR A 219 -18.13 9.14 11.75
CA TYR A 219 -16.97 8.26 11.80
C TYR A 219 -17.23 6.95 11.07
N GLY A 220 -16.20 6.26 10.60
CA GLY A 220 -16.35 4.96 9.95
C GLY A 220 -15.03 4.32 9.57
N ARG A 221 -15.13 3.07 9.10
CA ARG A 221 -14.01 2.36 8.50
C ARG A 221 -13.69 2.98 7.15
N ALA A 222 -12.42 3.30 6.92
CA ALA A 222 -11.93 3.74 5.62
C ALA A 222 -11.31 2.54 4.90
N GLU A 223 -11.98 2.07 3.84
CA GLU A 223 -11.49 0.95 3.03
C GLU A 223 -10.08 1.28 2.51
N SER A 224 -9.13 0.43 2.88
CA SER A 224 -7.73 0.60 2.52
C SER A 224 -7.43 -0.04 1.17
N ILE A 225 -6.20 0.18 0.69
CA ILE A 225 -5.75 -0.29 -0.61
C ILE A 225 -4.64 -1.32 -0.40
N GLU A 226 -4.72 -2.43 -1.12
CA GLU A 226 -3.66 -3.43 -1.14
C GLU A 226 -2.59 -3.07 -2.19
N PRO A 227 -1.28 -3.22 -1.88
CA PRO A 227 -0.70 -3.55 -0.57
C PRO A 227 -0.65 -2.39 0.42
N ALA A 228 -0.65 -2.76 1.72
CA ALA A 228 -0.48 -1.86 2.87
C ALA A 228 0.91 -1.21 2.95
N VAL A 229 1.24 -0.35 1.99
CA VAL A 229 2.50 0.39 1.94
C VAL A 229 2.22 1.83 2.34
N ARG A 230 2.78 2.24 3.47
CA ARG A 230 2.52 3.52 4.12
C ARG A 230 2.53 4.70 3.16
N LEU A 231 3.63 4.89 2.43
CA LEU A 231 3.84 6.07 1.59
C LEU A 231 2.79 6.19 0.45
N PRO A 232 2.54 5.17 -0.39
CA PRO A 232 1.43 5.15 -1.35
C PRO A 232 0.06 5.47 -0.72
N LEU A 233 -0.30 4.79 0.38
CA LEU A 233 -1.62 4.96 0.99
C LEU A 233 -1.83 6.36 1.56
N TRP A 234 -0.85 6.92 2.26
CA TRP A 234 -0.94 8.30 2.75
C TRP A 234 -0.93 9.33 1.62
N THR A 235 -0.24 9.04 0.51
CA THR A 235 -0.32 9.88 -0.71
C THR A 235 -1.73 9.83 -1.29
N THR A 236 -2.38 8.67 -1.32
CA THR A 236 -3.79 8.55 -1.71
C THR A 236 -4.72 9.35 -0.79
N VAL A 237 -4.53 9.28 0.53
CA VAL A 237 -5.33 10.05 1.50
C VAL A 237 -5.31 11.55 1.21
N VAL A 238 -4.15 12.10 0.85
CA VAL A 238 -3.96 13.56 0.72
C VAL A 238 -4.15 14.09 -0.70
N THR A 239 -4.12 13.22 -1.71
CA THR A 239 -4.38 13.60 -3.11
C THR A 239 -5.78 13.19 -3.57
N GLY A 240 -6.39 12.19 -2.91
CA GLY A 240 -7.63 11.54 -3.34
C GLY A 240 -7.49 10.74 -4.63
N LYS A 241 -6.27 10.49 -5.08
CA LYS A 241 -5.96 9.72 -6.30
C LYS A 241 -5.39 8.36 -5.92
N TYR A 242 -5.59 7.36 -6.78
CA TYR A 242 -4.98 6.04 -6.58
C TYR A 242 -3.47 6.04 -6.86
N PRO A 243 -2.71 5.05 -6.33
CA PRO A 243 -1.27 4.95 -6.53
C PRO A 243 -0.81 5.00 -7.99
N PHE A 244 -1.55 4.39 -8.92
CA PHE A 244 -1.22 4.48 -10.34
C PHE A 244 -1.36 5.88 -10.94
N ARG A 245 -2.22 6.75 -10.36
CA ARG A 245 -2.44 8.13 -10.83
C ARG A 245 -1.47 9.12 -10.21
N HIS A 246 -1.27 9.10 -8.89
CA HIS A 246 -0.28 10.01 -8.27
C HIS A 246 1.16 9.52 -8.45
N GLY A 247 1.38 8.28 -8.88
CA GLY A 247 2.68 7.73 -9.28
C GLY A 247 3.53 7.18 -8.13
N VAL A 248 3.10 7.37 -6.88
CA VAL A 248 3.80 6.88 -5.68
C VAL A 248 3.32 5.47 -5.39
N VAL A 249 4.08 4.48 -5.83
CA VAL A 249 3.71 3.05 -5.76
C VAL A 249 4.58 2.24 -4.79
N ALA A 250 5.63 2.83 -4.21
CA ALA A 250 6.52 2.17 -3.27
C ALA A 250 7.15 3.15 -2.29
N GLU A 251 7.51 2.69 -1.10
CA GLU A 251 8.24 3.49 -0.11
C GLU A 251 9.72 3.65 -0.47
N GLN A 252 10.31 2.63 -1.09
CA GLN A 252 11.69 2.66 -1.56
C GLN A 252 11.80 1.99 -2.92
N THR A 253 12.63 2.56 -3.79
CA THR A 253 12.98 1.95 -5.07
C THR A 253 14.23 1.07 -4.93
N ARG A 254 14.25 -0.06 -5.63
CA ARG A 254 15.37 -1.02 -5.60
C ARG A 254 16.12 -0.96 -6.92
N GLY A 255 17.46 -1.04 -6.90
CA GLY A 255 18.23 -1.17 -8.14
C GLY A 255 17.81 -2.41 -8.95
N ALA A 256 17.81 -2.33 -10.27
CA ALA A 256 17.54 -3.48 -11.14
C ALA A 256 18.85 -4.21 -11.50
N PRO A 257 19.18 -5.39 -10.94
CA PRO A 257 20.48 -6.03 -11.19
C PRO A 257 20.73 -6.38 -12.66
N SER A 258 19.65 -6.62 -13.41
CA SER A 258 19.70 -6.91 -14.84
C SER A 258 19.81 -5.66 -15.73
N LEU A 259 19.51 -4.47 -15.20
CA LEU A 259 19.45 -3.20 -15.93
C LEU A 259 20.20 -2.10 -15.16
N PRO A 260 21.51 -1.91 -15.41
CA PRO A 260 22.30 -0.88 -14.74
C PRO A 260 21.71 0.52 -14.96
N GLY A 261 21.54 1.27 -13.86
CA GLY A 261 20.95 2.62 -13.88
C GLY A 261 19.43 2.65 -13.70
N GLU A 262 18.74 1.53 -13.94
CA GLU A 262 17.30 1.41 -13.77
C GLU A 262 16.93 0.92 -12.36
N ARG A 263 15.69 1.21 -11.95
CA ARG A 263 15.17 0.84 -10.63
C ARG A 263 13.79 0.21 -10.71
N PHE A 264 13.56 -0.82 -9.91
CA PHE A 264 12.25 -1.38 -9.66
C PHE A 264 11.54 -0.56 -8.58
N HIS A 265 10.35 -0.08 -8.90
CA HIS A 265 9.43 0.52 -7.94
C HIS A 265 8.61 -0.58 -7.27
N LEU A 266 8.03 -1.47 -8.07
CA LEU A 266 7.28 -2.63 -7.60
C LEU A 266 8.08 -3.90 -7.87
N THR A 267 8.13 -4.81 -6.89
CA THR A 267 8.78 -6.11 -7.05
C THR A 267 7.80 -7.24 -6.77
N PRO A 268 7.97 -8.42 -7.40
CA PRO A 268 7.06 -9.52 -7.18
C PRO A 268 7.01 -9.98 -5.71
N GLY A 269 5.83 -9.95 -5.12
CA GLY A 269 5.53 -10.56 -3.82
C GLY A 269 5.41 -12.09 -3.90
N ALA A 270 5.25 -12.76 -2.75
CA ALA A 270 4.97 -14.19 -2.60
C ALA A 270 6.05 -15.21 -3.04
N ILE A 271 7.13 -14.79 -3.71
CA ILE A 271 8.27 -15.65 -4.07
C ILE A 271 9.57 -15.30 -3.35
N ALA A 272 9.47 -14.54 -2.25
CA ALA A 272 10.62 -14.01 -1.52
C ALA A 272 11.64 -13.33 -2.45
N PHE A 273 11.14 -12.57 -3.44
CA PHE A 273 11.97 -11.96 -4.48
C PHE A 273 13.10 -11.13 -3.89
N GLY A 274 12.84 -10.42 -2.78
CA GLY A 274 13.86 -9.64 -2.06
C GLY A 274 15.03 -10.42 -1.45
N ILE A 275 15.04 -11.75 -1.50
CA ILE A 275 16.16 -12.59 -1.00
C ILE A 275 17.12 -12.97 -2.14
N TRP A 276 16.63 -13.02 -3.38
CA TRP A 276 17.38 -13.61 -4.50
C TRP A 276 17.27 -12.82 -5.80
N GLY A 277 16.15 -12.14 -6.04
CA GLY A 277 15.83 -11.45 -7.28
C GLY A 277 16.43 -10.05 -7.41
N ASP A 278 16.77 -9.44 -6.28
CA ASP A 278 17.44 -8.13 -6.15
C ASP A 278 18.84 -8.24 -5.53
N ARG A 279 19.42 -9.44 -5.43
CA ARG A 279 20.79 -9.63 -4.93
C ARG A 279 21.80 -8.80 -5.75
N GLY A 280 22.46 -7.87 -5.08
CA GLY A 280 23.42 -6.94 -5.70
C GLY A 280 22.80 -5.63 -6.21
N ALA A 281 21.50 -5.42 -6.03
CA ALA A 281 20.88 -4.11 -6.16
C ALA A 281 21.36 -3.19 -5.02
N SER A 282 21.66 -1.94 -5.33
CA SER A 282 21.84 -0.92 -4.31
C SER A 282 20.50 -0.69 -3.58
N GLU A 283 20.51 -0.76 -2.25
CA GLU A 283 19.40 -0.31 -1.41
C GLU A 283 19.32 1.23 -1.43
N GLY A 284 18.10 1.76 -1.34
CA GLY A 284 17.86 3.19 -1.20
C GLY A 284 17.84 3.94 -2.54
N GLY A 285 16.67 4.46 -2.89
CA GLY A 285 16.50 5.40 -3.99
C GLY A 285 15.86 6.70 -3.55
N PRO A 286 15.90 7.73 -4.41
CA PRO A 286 15.14 8.94 -4.14
C PRO A 286 13.68 8.58 -3.89
N ALA A 287 13.05 9.30 -2.94
CA ALA A 287 11.63 9.17 -2.69
C ALA A 287 10.86 9.46 -4.00
N ILE A 288 9.85 8.64 -4.29
CA ILE A 288 8.99 8.89 -5.44
C ILE A 288 8.16 10.13 -5.11
N GLN A 289 8.30 11.18 -5.93
CA GLN A 289 7.47 12.38 -5.80
C GLN A 289 6.10 12.12 -6.40
N ALA A 290 5.06 12.60 -5.71
CA ALA A 290 3.71 12.58 -6.25
C ALA A 290 3.59 13.51 -7.45
N SER A 291 2.92 13.04 -8.50
CA SER A 291 2.59 13.84 -9.70
C SER A 291 1.34 14.71 -9.51
N ALA A 292 0.52 14.40 -8.51
CA ALA A 292 -0.69 15.11 -8.17
C ALA A 292 -0.48 16.03 -6.95
N PRO A 293 -1.10 17.23 -6.92
CA PRO A 293 -0.97 18.12 -5.77
C PRO A 293 -1.69 17.55 -4.55
N ALA A 294 -1.03 17.64 -3.39
CA ALA A 294 -1.60 17.28 -2.11
C ALA A 294 -2.54 18.36 -1.57
N LEU A 295 -3.41 18.00 -0.61
CA LEU A 295 -4.41 18.89 -0.02
C LEU A 295 -3.85 20.23 0.47
N TRP A 296 -2.69 20.25 1.13
CA TRP A 296 -2.04 21.49 1.60
C TRP A 296 -1.52 22.37 0.45
N GLN A 297 -1.10 21.77 -0.67
CA GLN A 297 -0.67 22.54 -1.83
C GLN A 297 -1.87 23.22 -2.50
N ILE A 298 -3.00 22.51 -2.57
CA ILE A 298 -4.27 23.07 -3.06
C ILE A 298 -4.74 24.19 -2.11
N ALA A 299 -4.80 23.91 -0.80
CA ALA A 299 -5.22 24.88 0.21
C ALA A 299 -4.35 26.15 0.20
N GLY A 300 -3.02 26.00 0.14
CA GLY A 300 -2.08 27.11 0.01
C GLY A 300 -2.28 27.92 -1.27
N GLY A 301 -2.62 27.26 -2.39
CA GLY A 301 -2.97 27.92 -3.65
C GLY A 301 -4.22 28.81 -3.56
N PHE A 302 -5.12 28.55 -2.61
CA PHE A 302 -6.27 29.39 -2.27
C PHE A 302 -6.00 30.38 -1.12
N GLY A 303 -4.75 30.50 -0.68
CA GLY A 303 -4.35 31.44 0.37
C GLY A 303 -4.63 30.95 1.80
N LEU A 304 -4.89 29.66 2.01
CA LEU A 304 -5.00 29.07 3.34
C LEU A 304 -3.61 28.76 3.91
N ASP A 305 -3.36 29.14 5.16
CA ASP A 305 -2.08 28.91 5.83
C ASP A 305 -1.97 27.42 6.18
N SER A 306 -1.13 26.70 5.45
CA SER A 306 -1.04 25.25 5.54
C SER A 306 0.25 24.82 6.22
N VAL A 307 0.13 24.00 7.26
CA VAL A 307 1.24 23.47 8.05
C VAL A 307 1.24 21.95 7.92
N VAL A 308 2.41 21.36 7.64
CA VAL A 308 2.57 19.91 7.47
C VAL A 308 3.68 19.43 8.40
N LEU A 309 3.37 18.47 9.26
CA LEU A 309 4.27 17.87 10.24
C LEU A 309 4.39 16.36 10.01
N ASP A 310 5.64 15.88 9.91
CA ASP A 310 6.02 14.47 9.80
C ASP A 310 5.38 13.69 8.65
N PHE A 311 4.87 14.40 7.64
CA PHE A 311 4.33 13.79 6.44
C PHE A 311 5.46 13.44 5.47
N GLY A 312 5.92 12.19 5.50
CA GLY A 312 7.05 11.66 4.71
C GLY A 312 6.88 11.63 3.18
N VAL A 313 5.97 12.43 2.60
CA VAL A 313 5.62 12.43 1.17
C VAL A 313 6.54 13.35 0.36
N GLY A 314 7.85 13.42 0.64
CA GLY A 314 8.82 14.19 -0.18
C GLY A 314 8.44 15.67 -0.46
N LEU A 315 7.45 16.19 0.27
CA LEU A 315 6.80 17.48 0.13
C LEU A 315 7.08 18.18 1.45
N THR A 316 8.21 18.89 1.44
CA THR A 316 8.79 19.65 2.56
C THR A 316 9.04 18.84 3.83
N ASP A 317 10.26 18.33 3.88
CA ASP A 317 10.94 17.90 5.10
C ASP A 317 11.20 19.13 5.99
N VAL A 318 10.43 19.28 7.07
CA VAL A 318 10.81 20.16 8.19
C VAL A 318 11.37 19.29 9.34
N SER A 319 12.19 18.28 9.04
CA SER A 319 12.95 17.51 10.05
C SER A 319 14.18 18.27 10.59
N GLY A 320 14.12 19.60 10.66
CA GLY A 320 15.27 20.45 11.00
C GLY A 320 15.44 20.78 12.49
N ALA A 321 14.47 20.49 13.35
CA ALA A 321 14.53 20.88 14.76
C ALA A 321 14.00 19.76 15.66
N ARG A 322 14.59 18.56 15.56
CA ARG A 322 14.21 17.43 16.40
C ARG A 322 14.96 17.41 17.74
N ALA A 323 14.20 17.20 18.82
CA ALA A 323 14.56 16.89 20.21
C ALA A 323 15.11 17.99 21.16
N ALA A 324 15.40 19.22 20.74
CA ALA A 324 16.10 20.16 21.63
C ALA A 324 15.20 20.98 22.61
N ALA A 325 13.87 20.88 22.53
CA ALA A 325 12.97 21.85 23.21
C ALA A 325 11.96 21.26 24.21
N LEU A 326 11.88 19.94 24.37
CA LEU A 326 10.98 19.32 25.34
C LEU A 326 11.69 19.13 26.69
N GLY A 327 11.25 19.83 27.73
CA GLY A 327 11.81 19.68 29.08
C GLY A 327 11.63 18.25 29.59
N SER A 328 12.71 17.63 30.08
CA SER A 328 12.73 16.20 30.46
C SER A 328 11.62 15.81 31.44
N ALA A 329 11.30 16.69 32.40
CA ALA A 329 10.23 16.45 33.37
C ALA A 329 8.84 16.32 32.74
N MET A 330 8.55 17.10 31.69
CA MET A 330 7.27 17.01 30.97
C MET A 330 7.18 15.73 30.15
N VAL A 331 8.29 15.32 29.54
CA VAL A 331 8.38 14.05 28.80
C VAL A 331 8.14 12.88 29.76
N ASP A 332 8.79 12.86 30.92
CA ASP A 332 8.62 11.81 31.92
C ASP A 332 7.18 11.72 32.43
N GLU A 333 6.54 12.86 32.74
CA GLU A 333 5.13 12.89 33.16
C GLU A 333 4.19 12.34 32.10
N ARG A 334 4.41 12.69 30.83
CA ARG A 334 3.58 12.26 29.71
C ARG A 334 3.73 10.77 29.42
N LEU A 335 4.97 10.27 29.46
CA LEU A 335 5.27 8.86 29.22
C LEU A 335 4.84 7.97 30.39
N ALA A 336 4.76 8.51 31.62
CA ALA A 336 4.19 7.79 32.75
C ALA A 336 2.73 7.37 32.53
N ARG A 337 1.98 8.05 31.64
CA ARG A 337 0.61 7.65 31.26
C ARG A 337 0.52 6.32 30.53
N LEU A 338 1.63 5.84 29.95
CA LEU A 338 1.70 4.51 29.34
C LEU A 338 1.70 3.38 30.40
N GLY A 339 1.99 3.72 31.66
CA GLY A 339 2.11 2.79 32.79
C GLY A 339 3.56 2.55 33.21
N ASP A 340 3.74 1.75 34.26
CA ASP A 340 5.06 1.50 34.85
C ASP A 340 5.93 0.61 33.95
N GLY A 341 7.11 1.11 33.58
CA GLY A 341 8.12 0.35 32.83
C GLY A 341 7.72 -0.03 31.40
N PRO A 342 7.37 0.94 30.53
CA PRO A 342 6.98 0.65 29.16
C PRO A 342 8.15 -0.01 28.40
N PRO A 343 7.88 -0.99 27.52
CA PRO A 343 8.91 -1.56 26.64
C PRO A 343 9.58 -0.47 25.80
N SER A 344 10.87 -0.64 25.50
CA SER A 344 11.65 0.37 24.74
C SER A 344 11.03 0.74 23.39
N ALA A 345 10.41 -0.22 22.70
CA ALA A 345 9.69 0.04 21.46
C ALA A 345 8.49 0.99 21.64
N LEU A 346 7.72 0.82 22.73
CA LEU A 346 6.59 1.68 23.08
C LEU A 346 7.06 3.09 23.44
N TYR A 347 8.14 3.18 24.22
CA TYR A 347 8.75 4.43 24.62
C TYR A 347 9.27 5.23 23.41
N THR A 348 10.00 4.60 22.50
CA THR A 348 10.50 5.25 21.28
C THR A 348 9.37 5.69 20.34
N ALA A 349 8.29 4.91 20.23
CA ALA A 349 7.11 5.29 19.48
C ALA A 349 6.42 6.52 20.11
N ALA A 350 6.17 6.48 21.42
CA ALA A 350 5.49 7.57 22.12
C ALA A 350 6.29 8.87 22.13
N LEU A 351 7.62 8.79 22.23
CA LEU A 351 8.49 9.96 22.13
C LEU A 351 8.35 10.69 20.79
N ARG A 352 8.27 9.96 19.68
CA ARG A 352 8.08 10.55 18.34
C ARG A 352 6.71 11.23 18.24
N ASP A 353 5.64 10.56 18.64
CA ASP A 353 4.29 11.13 18.57
C ASP A 353 4.16 12.35 19.52
N LEU A 354 4.82 12.33 20.68
CA LEU A 354 4.89 13.49 21.59
C LEU A 354 5.66 14.67 20.99
N GLU A 355 6.75 14.39 20.27
CA GLU A 355 7.51 15.40 19.54
C GLU A 355 6.66 16.06 18.45
N THR A 356 5.97 15.26 17.63
CA THR A 356 5.02 15.75 16.62
C THR A 356 3.93 16.61 17.28
N GLN A 357 3.37 16.17 18.41
CA GLN A 357 2.37 16.92 19.15
C GLN A 357 2.92 18.26 19.69
N SER A 358 4.14 18.26 20.21
CA SER A 358 4.78 19.48 20.71
C SER A 358 5.02 20.51 19.61
N GLN A 359 5.46 20.06 18.44
CA GLN A 359 5.63 20.92 17.27
C GLN A 359 4.28 21.47 16.80
N LEU A 360 3.25 20.61 16.80
CA LEU A 360 1.87 21.00 16.50
C LEU A 360 1.37 22.10 17.43
N LEU A 361 1.44 21.90 18.76
CA LEU A 361 0.97 22.88 19.74
C LEU A 361 1.75 24.20 19.66
N THR A 362 3.06 24.14 19.45
CA THR A 362 3.90 25.34 19.27
C THR A 362 3.49 26.12 18.02
N THR A 363 3.19 25.41 16.93
CA THR A 363 2.76 26.02 15.67
C THR A 363 1.36 26.61 15.77
N LEU A 364 0.42 25.89 16.42
CA LEU A 364 -0.92 26.41 16.68
C LEU A 364 -0.85 27.68 17.53
N GLY A 365 -0.02 27.70 18.57
CA GLY A 365 0.14 28.87 19.45
C GLY A 365 0.72 30.10 18.76
N SER A 366 1.69 29.93 17.85
CA SER A 366 2.28 31.06 17.11
C SER A 366 1.36 31.57 16.00
N ARG A 367 0.69 30.67 15.28
CA ARG A 367 -0.18 31.00 14.14
C ARG A 367 -1.57 31.47 14.55
N ALA A 368 -2.07 31.10 15.73
CA ALA A 368 -3.37 31.56 16.24
C ALA A 368 -3.47 33.09 16.42
N GLN A 369 -2.34 33.81 16.43
CA GLN A 369 -2.29 35.27 16.52
C GLN A 369 -2.42 35.95 15.14
N GLU A 370 -2.23 35.20 14.06
CA GLU A 370 -2.40 35.65 12.69
C GLU A 370 -3.88 35.40 12.32
N ASP A 371 -4.61 36.39 11.79
CA ASP A 371 -6.03 36.26 11.39
C ASP A 371 -6.20 35.38 10.12
N SER A 372 -5.27 34.43 9.91
CA SER A 372 -5.24 33.49 8.80
C SER A 372 -6.10 32.26 9.09
N ARG A 373 -6.54 31.58 8.02
CA ARG A 373 -7.23 30.29 8.14
C ARG A 373 -6.23 29.17 8.06
N LEU A 374 -6.13 28.42 9.15
CA LEU A 374 -5.09 27.45 9.36
C LEU A 374 -5.57 26.04 8.96
N VAL A 375 -4.76 25.35 8.15
CA VAL A 375 -4.95 23.95 7.78
C VAL A 375 -3.72 23.18 8.22
N VAL A 376 -3.84 22.41 9.30
CA VAL A 376 -2.72 21.67 9.88
C VAL A 376 -2.84 20.20 9.61
N PHE A 377 -1.75 19.60 9.15
CA PHE A 377 -1.58 18.17 8.94
C PHE A 377 -0.50 17.68 9.89
N ALA A 378 -0.82 16.72 10.75
CA ALA A 378 0.12 16.09 11.64
C ALA A 378 -0.02 14.57 11.53
N LEU A 379 1.05 13.87 11.13
CA LEU A 379 1.07 12.41 11.06
C LEU A 379 1.85 11.85 12.25
N MET A 380 1.15 11.09 13.09
CA MET A 380 1.71 10.32 14.21
C MET A 380 1.92 8.87 13.74
N ASP A 381 3.18 8.45 13.64
CA ASP A 381 3.55 7.14 13.08
C ASP A 381 3.86 6.06 14.13
N GLY A 382 3.94 6.45 15.40
CA GLY A 382 4.33 5.53 16.47
C GLY A 382 3.35 4.37 16.66
N LEU A 383 2.05 4.60 16.46
CA LEU A 383 1.02 3.56 16.59
C LEU A 383 1.23 2.37 15.64
N ALA A 384 1.81 2.58 14.46
CA ALA A 384 2.05 1.49 13.51
C ALA A 384 3.09 0.49 14.04
N ASP A 385 4.12 0.98 14.73
CA ASP A 385 5.14 0.13 15.35
C ASP A 385 4.58 -0.63 16.56
N VAL A 386 3.76 0.04 17.36
CA VAL A 386 3.08 -0.55 18.52
C VAL A 386 2.08 -1.62 18.07
N SER A 387 1.26 -1.32 17.07
CA SER A 387 0.28 -2.26 16.52
C SER A 387 0.96 -3.49 15.91
N ARG A 388 2.09 -3.31 15.21
CA ARG A 388 2.89 -4.44 14.68
C ARG A 388 3.33 -5.42 15.77
N LEU A 389 3.61 -4.91 16.96
CA LEU A 389 4.02 -5.75 18.09
C LEU A 389 2.84 -6.32 18.87
N TYR A 390 1.80 -5.53 19.14
CA TYR A 390 0.82 -5.86 20.19
C TYR A 390 -0.60 -6.12 19.68
N TYR A 391 -0.93 -5.81 18.43
CA TYR A 391 -2.30 -5.93 17.91
C TYR A 391 -2.82 -7.38 17.89
N ASP A 392 -1.98 -8.37 17.55
CA ASP A 392 -2.37 -9.79 17.59
C ASP A 392 -2.79 -10.23 19.01
N SER A 393 -2.09 -9.73 20.03
CA SER A 393 -2.42 -10.04 21.43
C SER A 393 -3.70 -9.33 21.87
N TYR A 394 -3.88 -8.06 21.45
CA TYR A 394 -5.12 -7.32 21.68
C TYR A 394 -6.33 -8.03 21.07
N GLU A 395 -6.24 -8.41 19.79
CA GLU A 395 -7.34 -9.08 19.10
C GLU A 395 -7.70 -10.42 19.77
N ALA A 396 -6.69 -11.21 20.15
CA ALA A 396 -6.91 -12.47 20.85
C ALA A 396 -7.56 -12.29 22.23
N VAL A 397 -7.18 -11.27 22.99
CA VAL A 397 -7.80 -10.99 24.30
C VAL A 397 -9.22 -10.47 24.11
N GLN A 398 -9.39 -9.49 23.23
CA GLN A 398 -10.62 -8.73 23.09
C GLN A 398 -11.73 -9.50 22.38
N PHE A 399 -11.38 -10.29 21.35
CA PHE A 399 -12.35 -10.98 20.50
C PHE A 399 -12.36 -12.51 20.67
N ASP A 400 -11.20 -13.13 20.94
CA ASP A 400 -11.14 -14.59 21.18
C ASP A 400 -11.30 -14.96 22.66
N GLY A 401 -11.28 -13.98 23.57
CA GLY A 401 -11.38 -14.20 25.02
C GLY A 401 -10.15 -14.88 25.64
N ASP A 402 -8.98 -14.78 25.01
CA ASP A 402 -7.73 -15.38 25.52
C ASP A 402 -7.32 -14.76 26.87
N GLN A 403 -7.08 -15.63 27.86
CA GLN A 403 -6.74 -15.25 29.24
C GLN A 403 -5.27 -15.48 29.60
N ALA A 404 -4.41 -15.81 28.63
CA ALA A 404 -2.99 -15.97 28.89
C ALA A 404 -2.39 -14.63 29.36
N GLN A 405 -1.75 -14.63 30.55
CA GLN A 405 -1.22 -13.41 31.16
C GLN A 405 -0.31 -12.61 30.23
N VAL A 406 0.56 -13.31 29.47
CA VAL A 406 1.45 -12.68 28.47
C VAL A 406 0.66 -11.90 27.41
N ARG A 407 -0.51 -12.39 26.99
CA ARG A 407 -1.36 -11.69 26.02
C ARG A 407 -2.13 -10.55 26.65
N LEU A 408 -2.62 -10.72 27.88
CA LEU A 408 -3.25 -9.64 28.65
C LEU A 408 -2.29 -8.46 28.83
N ASP A 409 -1.05 -8.73 29.23
CA ASP A 409 -0.02 -7.69 29.41
C ASP A 409 0.29 -6.97 28.09
N ARG A 410 0.38 -7.72 26.98
CA ARG A 410 0.60 -7.15 25.64
C ARG A 410 -0.58 -6.34 25.12
N ALA A 411 -1.80 -6.83 25.30
CA ALA A 411 -3.03 -6.12 24.94
C ALA A 411 -3.14 -4.79 25.71
N ARG A 412 -2.79 -4.81 27.01
CA ARG A 412 -2.74 -3.59 27.85
C ARG A 412 -1.82 -2.53 27.26
N TRP A 413 -0.65 -2.89 26.72
CA TRP A 413 0.27 -1.90 26.11
C TRP A 413 -0.34 -1.22 24.89
N LEU A 414 -1.07 -1.96 24.05
CA LEU A 414 -1.79 -1.36 22.93
C LEU A 414 -2.88 -0.41 23.43
N SER A 415 -3.71 -0.85 24.38
CA SER A 415 -4.78 -0.03 24.97
C SER A 415 -4.23 1.26 25.60
N ALA A 416 -3.12 1.16 26.33
CA ALA A 416 -2.45 2.32 26.94
C ALA A 416 -1.93 3.30 25.89
N TYR A 417 -1.43 2.80 24.75
CA TYR A 417 -0.97 3.66 23.66
C TYR A 417 -2.13 4.40 22.96
N TYR A 418 -3.26 3.73 22.73
CA TYR A 418 -4.46 4.41 22.22
C TYR A 418 -4.96 5.50 23.19
N ALA A 419 -4.96 5.22 24.50
CA ALA A 419 -5.33 6.21 25.52
C ALA A 419 -4.34 7.39 25.57
N PHE A 420 -3.05 7.13 25.37
CA PHE A 420 -2.04 8.17 25.22
C PHE A 420 -2.34 9.06 24.01
N LEU A 421 -2.60 8.48 22.83
CA LEU A 421 -2.96 9.23 21.62
C LEU A 421 -4.26 10.03 21.78
N ASP A 422 -5.29 9.46 22.42
CA ASP A 422 -6.56 10.15 22.72
C ASP A 422 -6.31 11.49 23.42
N GLY A 423 -5.45 11.50 24.44
CA GLY A 423 -5.04 12.71 25.14
C GLY A 423 -4.23 13.68 24.27
N LEU A 424 -3.33 13.17 23.42
CA LEU A 424 -2.54 14.03 22.52
C LEU A 424 -3.42 14.78 21.52
N VAL A 425 -4.38 14.07 20.91
CA VAL A 425 -5.33 14.64 19.94
C VAL A 425 -6.30 15.60 20.61
N ALA A 426 -6.76 15.30 21.83
CA ALA A 426 -7.64 16.18 22.59
C ALA A 426 -7.02 17.57 22.82
N GLU A 427 -5.75 17.60 23.22
CA GLU A 427 -5.04 18.86 23.45
C GLU A 427 -4.82 19.67 22.17
N ALA A 428 -4.50 18.99 21.07
CA ALA A 428 -4.36 19.64 19.77
C ALA A 428 -5.70 20.23 19.28
N TRP A 429 -6.80 19.51 19.49
CA TRP A 429 -8.15 20.00 19.19
C TRP A 429 -8.50 21.25 20.00
N GLU A 430 -8.17 21.28 21.29
CA GLU A 430 -8.45 22.42 22.14
C GLU A 430 -7.62 23.66 21.78
N ALA A 431 -6.38 23.48 21.33
CA ALA A 431 -5.51 24.55 20.89
C ALA A 431 -5.92 25.17 19.53
N LEU A 432 -6.75 24.49 18.73
CA LEU A 432 -7.14 24.96 17.40
C LEU A 432 -8.14 26.14 17.48
N PRO A 433 -7.90 27.28 16.78
CA PRO A 433 -8.79 28.44 16.82
C PRO A 433 -10.17 28.17 16.22
N ARG A 434 -11.22 28.80 16.77
CA ARG A 434 -12.60 28.69 16.25
C ARG A 434 -12.84 29.64 15.07
N PRO A 435 -13.72 29.31 14.10
CA PRO A 435 -14.42 28.04 13.94
C PRO A 435 -13.44 26.92 13.56
N ARG A 436 -13.61 25.73 14.17
CA ARG A 436 -12.67 24.61 14.05
C ARG A 436 -13.33 23.34 13.53
N MET A 437 -12.54 22.54 12.82
CA MET A 437 -12.90 21.20 12.35
C MET A 437 -11.72 20.24 12.57
N LEU A 438 -12.04 19.01 12.93
CA LEU A 438 -11.11 17.91 13.14
C LEU A 438 -11.38 16.81 12.13
N ALA A 439 -10.31 16.29 11.54
CA ALA A 439 -10.29 15.04 10.82
C ALA A 439 -9.24 14.12 11.46
N VAL A 440 -9.66 12.99 12.02
CA VAL A 440 -8.74 11.92 12.41
C VAL A 440 -8.78 10.87 11.32
N VAL A 441 -7.61 10.57 10.77
CA VAL A 441 -7.48 9.71 9.59
C VAL A 441 -6.48 8.60 9.89
N SER A 442 -6.76 7.40 9.40
CA SER A 442 -5.78 6.35 9.26
C SER A 442 -5.91 5.71 7.90
N ALA A 443 -4.80 5.53 7.20
CA ALA A 443 -4.81 4.99 5.84
C ALA A 443 -4.97 3.46 5.80
N TYR A 444 -4.71 2.77 6.91
CA TYR A 444 -4.82 1.33 7.05
C TYR A 444 -4.86 0.95 8.54
N GLY A 445 -5.44 -0.20 8.86
CA GLY A 445 -5.46 -0.79 10.19
C GLY A 445 -4.50 -1.97 10.35
N PHE A 446 -4.71 -2.74 11.41
CA PHE A 446 -4.00 -4.00 11.68
C PHE A 446 -5.00 -5.14 11.86
N GLU A 447 -4.55 -6.35 11.53
CA GLU A 447 -5.26 -7.60 11.80
C GLU A 447 -4.28 -8.64 12.32
N ARG A 448 -4.82 -9.69 12.94
CA ARG A 448 -4.11 -10.88 13.35
C ARG A 448 -3.57 -11.69 12.17
N SER A 449 -2.34 -12.20 12.33
CA SER A 449 -1.68 -13.07 11.35
C SER A 449 -2.48 -14.35 11.05
N GLY A 450 -2.72 -14.62 9.76
CA GLY A 450 -3.54 -15.75 9.29
C GLY A 450 -3.03 -17.17 9.67
N PRO A 451 -3.91 -18.20 9.62
CA PRO A 451 -3.65 -19.54 10.14
C PRO A 451 -2.48 -20.29 9.45
N ILE A 452 -2.29 -20.10 8.15
CA ILE A 452 -1.20 -20.74 7.39
C ILE A 452 0.17 -20.21 7.85
N ARG A 453 0.27 -18.91 8.15
CA ARG A 453 1.51 -18.29 8.62
C ARG A 453 1.84 -18.69 10.05
N ARG A 454 0.83 -18.91 10.90
CA ARG A 454 1.01 -19.53 12.23
C ARG A 454 1.49 -20.98 12.14
N LEU A 455 1.02 -21.74 11.15
CA LEU A 455 1.47 -23.12 10.91
C LEU A 455 2.93 -23.18 10.42
N LEU A 456 3.32 -22.26 9.52
CA LEU A 456 4.69 -22.14 9.02
C LEU A 456 5.64 -21.51 10.05
N GLY A 457 5.12 -20.62 10.90
CA GLY A 457 5.81 -19.97 12.01
C GLY A 457 5.76 -20.75 13.32
N ARG A 458 5.59 -22.08 13.29
CA ARG A 458 5.45 -22.99 14.47
C ARG A 458 6.57 -22.94 15.53
N TRP A 459 7.51 -22.00 15.43
CA TRP A 459 8.60 -21.76 16.35
C TRP A 459 8.65 -20.31 16.89
N SER A 460 7.71 -19.42 16.54
CA SER A 460 7.66 -18.01 17.01
C SER A 460 6.27 -17.37 16.84
N GLU A 461 5.81 -16.59 17.83
CA GLU A 461 4.67 -15.67 17.71
C GLU A 461 4.95 -14.67 16.58
N ALA A 462 4.34 -14.86 15.41
CA ALA A 462 4.53 -13.96 14.28
C ALA A 462 3.89 -12.60 14.60
N PRO A 463 4.62 -11.47 14.44
CA PRO A 463 4.08 -10.13 14.72
C PRO A 463 2.83 -9.83 13.86
N ALA A 464 1.99 -8.89 14.33
CA ALA A 464 0.91 -8.35 13.51
C ALA A 464 1.50 -7.57 12.34
N ILE A 465 0.81 -7.54 11.21
CA ILE A 465 1.32 -6.91 9.98
C ILE A 465 0.17 -6.13 9.36
N PRO A 466 0.41 -4.91 8.87
CA PRO A 466 -0.58 -4.24 8.04
C PRO A 466 -0.72 -5.06 6.75
N GLY A 467 -1.84 -5.76 6.58
CA GLY A 467 -2.05 -6.70 5.45
C GLY A 467 -1.38 -8.06 5.61
N GLY A 468 -1.45 -8.66 6.81
CA GLY A 468 -0.95 -10.02 7.08
C GLY A 468 -1.71 -11.15 6.38
N GLY A 469 -2.95 -10.90 5.96
CA GLY A 469 -3.86 -11.79 5.22
C GLY A 469 -3.93 -11.52 3.71
N PHE A 470 -5.09 -11.82 3.10
CA PHE A 470 -5.33 -11.61 1.67
C PHE A 470 -5.73 -10.16 1.31
N GLN A 471 -5.99 -9.31 2.31
CA GLN A 471 -6.44 -7.92 2.16
C GLN A 471 -5.79 -7.03 3.23
N THR A 472 -5.65 -5.75 2.91
CA THR A 472 -5.19 -4.73 3.87
C THR A 472 -6.35 -4.34 4.77
N PRO A 473 -6.19 -4.37 6.12
CA PRO A 473 -7.25 -3.97 7.03
C PRO A 473 -7.62 -2.48 6.87
N ASP A 474 -8.90 -2.20 7.03
CA ASP A 474 -9.44 -0.85 6.93
C ASP A 474 -8.81 0.10 7.94
N GLY A 475 -8.60 1.34 7.50
CA GLY A 475 -8.23 2.44 8.37
C GLY A 475 -9.45 3.10 9.01
N VAL A 476 -9.30 4.38 9.37
CA VAL A 476 -10.30 5.14 10.13
C VAL A 476 -10.49 6.50 9.48
N LEU A 477 -11.73 6.95 9.42
CA LEU A 477 -12.06 8.36 9.24
C LEU A 477 -13.00 8.78 10.37
N LEU A 478 -12.66 9.86 11.06
CA LEU A 478 -13.53 10.57 11.99
C LEU A 478 -13.50 12.05 11.64
N LEU A 479 -14.68 12.64 11.46
CA LEU A 479 -14.88 14.07 11.22
C LEU A 479 -15.69 14.66 12.36
N ARG A 480 -15.25 15.81 12.88
CA ARG A 480 -15.95 16.57 13.93
C ARG A 480 -15.85 18.05 13.64
N GLY A 481 -16.96 18.78 13.68
CA GLY A 481 -16.96 20.23 13.48
C GLY A 481 -18.31 20.75 13.02
N GLN A 482 -18.41 22.07 12.84
CA GLN A 482 -19.65 22.71 12.41
C GLN A 482 -20.08 22.18 11.03
N GLY A 483 -21.35 21.78 10.91
CA GLY A 483 -21.95 21.29 9.67
C GLY A 483 -21.66 19.83 9.35
N ILE A 484 -20.88 19.14 10.20
CA ILE A 484 -20.74 17.69 10.20
C ILE A 484 -21.93 17.08 10.94
N ARG A 485 -22.45 15.97 10.43
CA ARG A 485 -23.54 15.24 11.07
C ARG A 485 -23.04 14.57 12.34
N GLU A 486 -23.79 14.74 13.43
CA GLU A 486 -23.51 14.15 14.73
C GLU A 486 -23.97 12.68 14.82
N ASP A 487 -23.26 11.91 15.64
CA ASP A 487 -23.48 10.49 15.98
C ASP A 487 -23.79 9.61 14.75
N PHE A 488 -22.95 9.71 13.72
CA PHE A 488 -23.21 9.03 12.44
C PHE A 488 -22.10 8.08 12.00
N LEU A 489 -22.46 6.80 11.86
CA LEU A 489 -21.59 5.76 11.32
C LEU A 489 -21.61 5.78 9.79
N LEU A 490 -20.47 6.11 9.20
CA LEU A 490 -20.21 6.09 7.76
C LEU A 490 -19.91 4.66 7.29
N THR A 491 -20.41 4.31 6.10
CA THR A 491 -20.17 3.01 5.46
C THR A 491 -19.78 3.21 3.98
N GLY A 492 -18.97 2.30 3.45
CA GLY A 492 -18.56 2.32 2.04
C GLY A 492 -17.77 3.56 1.62
N LEU A 493 -16.84 4.00 2.46
CA LEU A 493 -15.88 5.05 2.13
C LEU A 493 -14.48 4.43 1.98
N GLY A 494 -13.73 4.88 0.98
CA GLY A 494 -12.33 4.51 0.80
C GLY A 494 -11.38 5.61 1.25
N ILE A 495 -10.11 5.28 1.45
CA ILE A 495 -9.10 6.28 1.84
C ILE A 495 -8.91 7.40 0.79
N GLN A 496 -9.20 7.12 -0.49
CA GLN A 496 -9.22 8.13 -1.56
C GLN A 496 -10.31 9.19 -1.39
N ASP A 497 -11.37 8.91 -0.61
CA ASP A 497 -12.49 9.83 -0.40
C ASP A 497 -12.16 10.94 0.62
N VAL A 498 -11.04 10.82 1.35
CA VAL A 498 -10.65 11.77 2.40
C VAL A 498 -10.34 13.15 1.82
N ALA A 499 -9.38 13.25 0.88
CA ALA A 499 -9.02 14.53 0.26
C ALA A 499 -10.20 15.31 -0.33
N PRO A 500 -11.06 14.75 -1.21
CA PRO A 500 -12.21 15.49 -1.75
C PRO A 500 -13.21 15.91 -0.68
N THR A 501 -13.39 15.10 0.38
CA THR A 501 -14.25 15.46 1.51
C THR A 501 -13.70 16.64 2.30
N LEU A 502 -12.38 16.68 2.53
CA LEU A 502 -11.73 17.78 3.24
C LEU A 502 -11.63 19.06 2.38
N LEU A 503 -11.46 18.94 1.06
CA LEU A 503 -11.57 20.08 0.13
C LEU A 503 -12.96 20.72 0.24
N TYR A 504 -14.02 19.90 0.18
CA TYR A 504 -15.38 20.39 0.35
C TYR A 504 -15.58 21.02 1.74
N ALA A 505 -15.04 20.41 2.80
CA ALA A 505 -15.09 20.98 4.15
C ALA A 505 -14.47 22.39 4.23
N LEU A 506 -13.33 22.59 3.56
CA LEU A 506 -12.62 23.87 3.41
C LEU A 506 -13.27 24.84 2.41
N ASN A 507 -14.48 24.57 1.92
CA ASN A 507 -15.15 25.39 0.90
C ASN A 507 -14.32 25.54 -0.39
N LEU A 508 -13.48 24.55 -0.70
CA LEU A 508 -12.68 24.49 -1.92
C LEU A 508 -13.39 23.60 -2.95
N PRO A 509 -13.25 23.90 -4.26
CA PRO A 509 -13.82 23.05 -5.28
C PRO A 509 -13.15 21.66 -5.28
N VAL A 510 -13.85 20.66 -5.79
CA VAL A 510 -13.32 19.30 -5.93
C VAL A 510 -12.99 19.05 -7.41
N ALA A 511 -11.79 18.56 -7.68
CA ALA A 511 -11.39 18.29 -9.05
C ALA A 511 -12.02 16.99 -9.58
N ARG A 512 -12.41 16.97 -10.85
CA ARG A 512 -13.07 15.82 -11.50
C ARG A 512 -12.13 14.65 -11.79
N ASP A 513 -10.84 14.89 -11.78
CA ASP A 513 -9.78 13.90 -12.00
C ASP A 513 -9.28 13.24 -10.70
N ILE A 514 -9.79 13.66 -9.54
CA ILE A 514 -9.67 12.96 -8.25
C ILE A 514 -10.52 11.68 -8.33
N ASP A 515 -9.96 10.55 -7.90
CA ASP A 515 -10.65 9.25 -7.96
C ASP A 515 -11.71 9.11 -6.86
N GLY A 516 -11.46 9.67 -5.68
CA GLY A 516 -12.40 9.66 -4.56
C GLY A 516 -13.60 10.59 -4.72
N ARG A 517 -14.64 10.33 -3.94
CA ARG A 517 -15.87 11.14 -3.85
C ARG A 517 -15.91 11.95 -2.56
N VAL A 518 -16.69 13.03 -2.57
CA VAL A 518 -17.09 13.71 -1.33
C VAL A 518 -18.03 12.79 -0.55
N ILE A 519 -17.72 12.52 0.70
CA ILE A 519 -18.57 11.76 1.63
C ILE A 519 -19.67 12.70 2.13
N THR A 520 -20.65 12.96 1.27
CA THR A 520 -21.78 13.85 1.55
C THR A 520 -22.56 13.44 2.80
N GLU A 521 -22.58 12.16 3.10
CA GLU A 521 -23.26 11.54 4.23
C GLU A 521 -22.68 12.00 5.58
N SER A 522 -21.44 12.51 5.57
CA SER A 522 -20.81 13.09 6.76
C SER A 522 -21.28 14.51 7.09
N PHE A 523 -22.02 15.18 6.19
CA PHE A 523 -22.49 16.55 6.39
C PHE A 523 -23.98 16.60 6.71
N GLU A 524 -24.38 17.61 7.48
CA GLU A 524 -25.79 17.92 7.68
C GLU A 524 -26.46 18.29 6.34
N LEU A 525 -27.71 17.89 6.17
CA LEU A 525 -28.52 18.25 4.99
C LEU A 525 -28.60 19.77 4.79
N ALA A 526 -28.66 20.55 5.89
CA ALA A 526 -28.67 22.01 5.85
C ALA A 526 -27.35 22.57 5.29
N THR A 527 -26.21 21.96 5.63
CA THR A 527 -24.89 22.33 5.10
C THR A 527 -24.81 22.05 3.61
N LEU A 528 -25.20 20.86 3.17
CA LEU A 528 -25.21 20.48 1.74
C LEU A 528 -26.16 21.35 0.90
N ALA A 529 -27.32 21.70 1.47
CA ALA A 529 -28.29 22.56 0.80
C ALA A 529 -27.80 24.01 0.65
N ARG A 530 -27.02 24.50 1.63
CA ARG A 530 -26.44 25.85 1.59
C ARG A 530 -25.18 25.92 0.73
N ARG A 531 -24.34 24.89 0.76
CA ARG A 531 -23.05 24.84 0.06
C ARG A 531 -23.04 23.65 -0.91
N PRO A 532 -23.55 23.80 -2.14
CA PRO A 532 -23.45 22.73 -3.14
C PRO A 532 -21.98 22.45 -3.49
N ILE A 533 -21.67 21.21 -3.86
CA ILE A 533 -20.30 20.83 -4.23
C ILE A 533 -19.90 21.55 -5.53
N ALA A 534 -18.88 22.39 -5.44
CA ALA A 534 -18.26 23.03 -6.60
C ALA A 534 -17.23 22.10 -7.24
N PHE A 535 -17.14 22.08 -8.57
CA PHE A 535 -16.20 21.26 -9.30
C PHE A 535 -15.27 22.09 -10.19
N VAL A 536 -14.02 21.64 -10.31
CA VAL A 536 -13.05 22.09 -11.32
C VAL A 536 -12.59 20.90 -12.16
N PRO A 537 -12.06 21.11 -13.39
CA PRO A 537 -11.59 20.01 -14.23
C PRO A 537 -10.41 19.23 -13.61
N SER A 538 -9.38 19.95 -13.15
CA SER A 538 -8.19 19.38 -12.53
C SER A 538 -7.46 20.46 -11.72
N TYR A 539 -6.73 20.05 -10.68
CA TYR A 539 -5.72 20.86 -10.00
C TYR A 539 -4.30 20.66 -10.57
N GLU A 540 -4.13 19.68 -11.45
CA GLU A 540 -2.89 19.49 -12.19
C GLU A 540 -2.85 20.55 -13.29
N THR A 541 -1.75 21.31 -13.32
CA THR A 541 -1.52 22.24 -14.43
C THR A 541 -1.45 21.42 -15.71
N ALA A 542 -2.29 21.76 -16.71
CA ALA A 542 -2.26 21.10 -18.00
C ALA A 542 -0.82 21.14 -18.57
N PRO A 543 -0.29 20.04 -19.12
CA PRO A 543 1.02 20.07 -19.78
C PRO A 543 0.89 20.89 -21.07
N GLY A 544 1.38 22.14 -21.05
CA GLY A 544 1.47 22.95 -22.27
C GLY A 544 1.70 24.43 -22.02
N GLY A 545 2.97 24.85 -21.97
CA GLY A 545 3.30 26.27 -21.93
C GLY A 545 4.77 26.56 -21.62
N THR A 546 5.71 25.92 -22.32
CA THR A 546 7.07 26.48 -22.44
C THR A 546 6.96 27.81 -23.16
N GLY A 547 6.79 28.88 -22.39
CA GLY A 547 7.09 30.22 -22.82
C GLY A 547 8.58 30.28 -23.16
N GLN A 548 8.86 30.41 -24.46
CA GLN A 548 10.11 30.99 -24.91
C GLN A 548 10.33 32.32 -24.17
N ARG A 549 11.45 32.42 -23.47
CA ARG A 549 12.26 33.64 -23.45
C ARG A 549 13.71 33.24 -23.64
#